data_AF-A0A956DXR8-F1
#
_entry.id   AF-A0A956DXR8-F1
#
_cell.length_a   1.000
_cell.length_b   1.000
_cell.length_c   1.000
_cell.angle_alpha   90.00
_cell.angle_beta   90.00
_cell.angle_gamma   90.00
#
_symmetry.space_group_name_H-M   'P 1'
#
loop_
_entity.id
_entity.type
_entity.pdbx_description
1 polymer ?
#
loop_
_entity_poly.entity_id
_entity_poly.type
_entity_poly.pdbx_seq_one_letter_code
_entity_poly.pdbx_strand_id
1 'polypeptide(L)'
;MAIHEVTTSDVLQRCEACEDEHRILIDDLEVGVARDQQVDGRLVPMPPCPACGAVEFLVRAPDDEPEHPSQGSFGHLHRMLVDELHADLVTRGKVNAALRDAEGGIPANLAKPLSTEKRDRWFSKGLRARRAVEQPVAAPEEGRQ
;
A
#
# COMPACT_ATOMS: atom_id res chain seq x y z
N MET A 1 -2.43 -5.06 -7.46
CA MET A 1 -1.07 -4.53 -7.24
C MET A 1 -0.48 -4.91 -5.93
N ALA A 2 0.82 -5.08 -6.00
CA ALA A 2 1.74 -5.14 -4.89
C ALA A 2 2.43 -3.78 -4.71
N ILE A 3 2.20 -3.11 -3.58
CA ILE A 3 3.15 -2.11 -3.09
C ILE A 3 4.32 -2.82 -2.40
N HIS A 4 5.53 -2.44 -2.78
CA HIS A 4 6.78 -3.04 -2.28
C HIS A 4 7.44 -2.17 -1.22
N GLU A 5 7.23 -0.86 -1.26
CA GLU A 5 7.81 0.10 -0.32
C GLU A 5 6.90 1.32 -0.17
N VAL A 6 6.82 1.85 1.05
CA VAL A 6 6.23 3.16 1.34
C VAL A 6 7.30 3.99 2.05
N THR A 7 7.60 5.17 1.52
CA THR A 7 8.48 6.16 2.15
C THR A 7 7.66 7.33 2.69
N THR A 8 8.33 8.39 3.14
CA THR A 8 7.63 9.62 3.55
C THR A 8 7.09 10.42 2.35
N SER A 9 7.64 10.21 1.16
CA SER A 9 7.33 10.99 -0.05
C SER A 9 6.69 10.19 -1.16
N ASP A 10 6.95 8.89 -1.23
CA ASP A 10 6.62 8.07 -2.38
C ASP A 10 6.30 6.62 -2.01
N VAL A 11 5.63 5.95 -2.95
CA VAL A 11 5.28 4.54 -2.89
C VAL A 11 5.95 3.85 -4.07
N LEU A 12 6.69 2.77 -3.81
CA LEU A 12 7.16 1.88 -4.84
C LEU A 12 6.10 0.82 -5.11
N GLN A 13 5.59 0.84 -6.33
CA GLN A 13 4.56 -0.07 -6.79
C GLN A 13 5.11 -0.92 -7.94
N ARG A 14 4.80 -2.21 -7.94
CA ARG A 14 4.99 -3.08 -9.10
C ARG A 14 3.65 -3.34 -9.77
N CYS A 15 3.55 -3.05 -11.07
CA CYS A 15 2.37 -3.35 -11.86
C CYS A 15 2.23 -4.87 -12.03
N GLU A 16 1.07 -5.47 -11.76
CA GLU A 16 0.90 -6.92 -11.94
C GLU A 16 0.74 -7.30 -13.41
N ALA A 17 0.34 -6.36 -14.28
CA ALA A 17 0.09 -6.62 -15.70
C ALA A 17 1.38 -6.66 -16.54
N CYS A 18 2.33 -5.77 -16.27
CA CYS A 18 3.58 -5.66 -17.03
C CYS A 18 4.85 -5.84 -16.19
N GLU A 19 4.69 -6.04 -14.88
CA GLU A 19 5.78 -6.24 -13.91
C GLU A 19 6.74 -5.07 -13.72
N ASP A 20 6.51 -3.93 -14.37
CA ASP A 20 7.34 -2.75 -14.21
C ASP A 20 7.15 -2.07 -12.85
N GLU A 21 8.21 -1.47 -12.34
CA GLU A 21 8.23 -0.80 -11.04
C GLU A 21 8.21 0.72 -11.21
N HIS A 22 7.35 1.37 -10.42
CA HIS A 22 7.14 2.81 -10.49
C HIS A 22 7.13 3.42 -9.09
N ARG A 23 7.77 4.58 -8.97
CA ARG A 23 7.65 5.44 -7.78
C ARG A 23 6.56 6.47 -8.02
N ILE A 24 5.59 6.50 -7.12
CA ILE A 24 4.44 7.40 -7.17
C ILE A 24 4.52 8.31 -5.96
N LEU A 25 4.40 9.62 -6.16
CA LEU A 25 4.40 10.57 -5.06
C LEU A 25 3.13 10.40 -4.23
N ILE A 26 3.27 10.37 -2.90
CA ILE A 26 2.13 10.28 -1.98
C ILE A 26 1.19 11.48 -2.19
N ASP A 27 1.73 12.63 -2.59
CA ASP A 27 0.92 13.82 -2.85
C ASP A 27 0.01 13.71 -4.08
N ASP A 28 0.29 12.77 -4.99
CA ASP A 28 -0.52 12.50 -6.18
C ASP A 28 -1.60 11.44 -5.91
N LEU A 29 -1.65 10.89 -4.70
CA LEU A 29 -2.62 9.90 -4.27
C LEU A 29 -3.71 10.54 -3.41
N GLU A 30 -4.91 9.93 -3.45
CA GLU A 30 -6.02 10.28 -2.57
C GLU A 30 -6.75 9.03 -2.09
N VAL A 31 -7.34 9.09 -0.90
CA VAL A 31 -8.23 8.05 -0.39
C VAL A 31 -9.64 8.31 -0.88
N GLY A 32 -10.26 7.25 -1.39
CA GLY A 32 -11.66 7.24 -1.75
C GLY A 32 -11.90 7.21 -3.25
N VAL A 33 -12.94 6.49 -3.63
CA VAL A 33 -13.53 6.59 -4.96
C VAL A 33 -14.99 6.93 -4.80
N ALA A 34 -15.46 7.92 -5.55
CA ALA A 34 -16.88 8.23 -5.69
C ALA A 34 -17.32 7.93 -7.13
N ARG A 35 -18.28 7.02 -7.30
CA ARG A 35 -18.94 6.77 -8.58
C ARG A 35 -20.44 6.70 -8.37
N ASP A 36 -21.16 7.46 -9.17
CA ASP A 36 -22.61 7.63 -9.09
C ASP A 36 -23.07 8.00 -7.67
N GLN A 37 -23.65 7.06 -6.93
CA GLN A 37 -24.16 7.21 -5.56
C GLN A 37 -23.35 6.41 -4.52
N GLN A 38 -22.26 5.75 -4.94
CA GLN A 38 -21.44 4.95 -4.05
C GLN A 38 -20.09 5.61 -3.82
N VAL A 39 -19.74 5.73 -2.55
CA VAL A 39 -18.44 6.22 -2.10
C VAL A 39 -17.79 5.12 -1.28
N ASP A 40 -16.62 4.64 -1.70
CA ASP A 40 -15.85 3.66 -0.92
C ASP A 40 -14.57 4.31 -0.40
N GLY A 41 -14.55 4.55 0.91
CA GLY A 41 -13.42 5.13 1.62
C GLY A 41 -12.26 4.18 1.90
N ARG A 42 -12.37 2.90 1.54
CA ARG A 42 -11.29 1.91 1.72
C ARG A 42 -10.35 1.84 0.52
N LEU A 43 -10.75 2.45 -0.59
CA LEU A 43 -10.00 2.40 -1.84
C LEU A 43 -8.97 3.53 -1.91
N VAL A 44 -7.81 3.23 -2.45
CA VAL A 44 -6.85 4.22 -2.95
C VAL A 44 -6.68 3.96 -4.45
N PRO A 45 -7.28 4.79 -5.33
CA PRO A 45 -7.02 4.71 -6.76
C PRO A 45 -5.56 5.02 -7.05
N MET A 46 -4.93 4.17 -7.84
CA MET A 46 -3.55 4.37 -8.25
C MET A 46 -3.52 4.95 -9.66
N PRO A 47 -2.54 5.80 -9.98
CA PRO A 47 -2.39 6.33 -11.33
C PRO A 47 -2.21 5.19 -12.34
N PRO A 48 -2.61 5.36 -13.60
CA PRO A 48 -2.37 4.38 -14.64
C PRO A 48 -0.87 4.06 -14.75
N CYS A 49 -0.54 2.78 -14.92
CA CYS A 49 0.84 2.36 -15.15
C CYS A 49 1.39 3.08 -16.39
N PRO A 50 2.52 3.81 -16.30
CA PRO A 50 3.08 4.54 -17.43
C PRO A 50 3.61 3.62 -18.54
N ALA A 51 3.91 2.34 -18.25
CA ALA A 51 4.39 1.39 -19.23
C ALA A 51 3.26 0.74 -20.05
N CYS A 52 2.14 0.35 -19.42
CA CYS A 52 1.08 -0.42 -20.07
C CYS A 52 -0.34 0.18 -19.96
N GLY A 53 -0.51 1.26 -19.21
CA GLY A 53 -1.80 1.94 -19.01
C GLY A 53 -2.78 1.21 -18.07
N ALA A 54 -2.37 0.12 -17.43
CA ALA A 54 -3.22 -0.59 -16.48
C ALA A 54 -3.60 0.31 -15.30
N VAL A 55 -4.88 0.32 -14.95
CA VAL A 55 -5.42 1.07 -13.79
C VAL A 55 -5.78 0.06 -12.72
N GLU A 56 -5.33 0.30 -11.50
CA GLU A 56 -5.59 -0.61 -10.38
C GLU A 56 -5.89 0.18 -9.10
N PHE A 57 -6.42 -0.52 -8.09
CA PHE A 57 -6.84 0.07 -6.82
C PHE A 57 -6.21 -0.70 -5.67
N LEU A 58 -5.74 0.01 -4.64
CA LEU A 58 -5.41 -0.60 -3.37
C LEU A 58 -6.66 -0.63 -2.50
N VAL A 59 -6.87 -1.75 -1.80
CA VAL A 59 -8.04 -1.96 -0.95
C VAL A 59 -7.56 -2.17 0.47
N ARG A 60 -7.92 -1.25 1.37
CA ARG A 60 -7.71 -1.41 2.81
C ARG A 60 -8.52 -2.61 3.30
N ALA A 61 -7.94 -3.40 4.19
CA ALA A 61 -8.66 -4.52 4.76
C ALA A 61 -9.86 -4.06 5.62
N PRO A 62 -10.93 -4.86 5.68
CA PRO A 62 -12.00 -4.69 6.66
C PRO A 62 -11.47 -4.76 8.09
N ASP A 63 -12.15 -4.05 8.99
CA ASP A 63 -11.73 -3.94 10.39
C ASP A 63 -11.89 -5.23 11.20
N ASP A 64 -12.82 -6.08 10.78
CA ASP A 64 -13.21 -7.36 11.36
C ASP A 64 -12.52 -8.56 10.70
N GLU A 65 -11.73 -8.34 9.65
CA GLU A 65 -11.04 -9.43 8.97
C GLU A 65 -9.87 -9.93 9.83
N PRO A 66 -9.81 -11.24 10.14
CA PRO A 66 -8.72 -11.82 10.93
C PRO A 66 -7.36 -11.55 10.26
N GLU A 67 -6.30 -11.64 11.06
CA GLU A 67 -4.96 -11.54 10.52
C GLU A 67 -4.75 -12.63 9.46
N HIS A 68 -4.02 -12.26 8.40
CA HIS A 68 -3.73 -13.16 7.30
C HIS A 68 -3.12 -14.46 7.85
N PRO A 69 -3.64 -15.65 7.50
CA PRO A 69 -3.28 -16.91 8.15
C PRO A 69 -1.77 -17.24 8.02
N SER A 70 -1.13 -16.73 6.97
CA SER A 70 0.32 -16.78 6.80
C SER A 70 0.96 -15.46 7.25
N GLN A 71 1.12 -15.26 8.56
CA GLN A 71 1.84 -14.10 9.11
C GLN A 71 3.28 -14.02 8.56
N GLY A 72 3.74 -12.80 8.27
CA GLY A 72 5.06 -12.52 7.69
C GLY A 72 5.19 -12.81 6.19
N SER A 73 4.18 -13.40 5.55
CA SER A 73 4.15 -13.56 4.08
C SER A 73 4.09 -12.21 3.37
N PHE A 74 4.43 -12.20 2.08
CA PHE A 74 4.29 -11.01 1.24
C PHE A 74 2.87 -10.44 1.30
N GLY A 75 1.83 -11.27 1.19
CA GLY A 75 0.44 -10.81 1.26
C GLY A 75 0.07 -10.18 2.60
N HIS A 76 0.57 -10.74 3.71
CA HIS A 76 0.41 -10.15 5.03
C HIS A 76 1.08 -8.77 5.14
N LEU A 77 2.36 -8.68 4.75
CA LEU A 77 3.11 -7.42 4.79
C LEU A 77 2.53 -6.38 3.84
N HIS A 78 2.10 -6.80 2.66
CA HIS A 78 1.44 -5.94 1.68
C HIS A 78 0.15 -5.33 2.25
N ARG A 79 -0.72 -6.14 2.88
CA ARG A 79 -1.94 -5.64 3.54
C ARG A 79 -1.60 -4.58 4.57
N MET A 80 -0.58 -4.82 5.39
CA MET A 80 -0.11 -3.84 6.37
C MET A 80 0.44 -2.56 5.73
N LEU A 81 1.16 -2.65 4.61
CA LEU A 81 1.61 -1.45 3.90
C LEU A 81 0.44 -0.63 3.34
N VAL A 82 -0.60 -1.30 2.85
CA VAL A 82 -1.79 -0.62 2.30
C VAL A 82 -2.55 0.09 3.40
N ASP A 83 -2.72 -0.56 4.55
CA ASP A 83 -3.36 0.03 5.73
C ASP A 83 -2.58 1.27 6.24
N GLU A 84 -1.24 1.20 6.24
CA GLU A 84 -0.38 2.33 6.63
C GLU A 84 -0.46 3.50 5.64
N LEU A 85 -0.33 3.23 4.34
CA LEU A 85 -0.44 4.25 3.29
C LEU A 85 -1.80 4.93 3.32
N HIS A 86 -2.87 4.15 3.51
CA HIS A 86 -4.23 4.68 3.66
C HIS A 86 -4.33 5.63 4.84
N ALA A 87 -3.83 5.23 6.02
CA ALA A 87 -3.84 6.07 7.21
C ALA A 87 -2.99 7.35 7.06
N ASP A 88 -1.85 7.27 6.38
CA ASP A 88 -0.99 8.43 6.07
C ASP A 88 -1.71 9.43 5.16
N LEU A 89 -2.35 8.96 4.09
CA LEU A 89 -3.15 9.82 3.19
C LEU A 89 -4.30 10.51 3.93
N VAL A 90 -5.03 9.77 4.78
CA VAL A 90 -6.08 10.35 5.62
C VAL A 90 -5.52 11.42 6.56
N THR A 91 -4.39 11.15 7.21
CA THR A 91 -3.74 12.08 8.15
C THR A 91 -3.26 13.36 7.44
N ARG A 92 -2.80 13.24 6.19
CA ARG A 92 -2.41 14.38 5.33
C ARG A 92 -3.60 15.13 4.74
N GLY A 93 -4.83 14.66 4.98
CA GLY A 93 -6.03 15.24 4.43
C GLY A 93 -6.24 14.96 2.93
N LYS A 94 -5.51 13.99 2.36
CA LYS A 94 -5.62 13.52 0.97
C LYS A 94 -6.79 12.56 0.84
N VAL A 95 -8.00 13.09 1.03
CA VAL A 95 -9.25 12.33 1.02
C VAL A 95 -10.21 12.98 0.02
N ASN A 96 -10.85 12.13 -0.78
CA ASN A 96 -11.83 12.51 -1.77
C ASN A 96 -12.92 13.39 -1.13
N ALA A 97 -13.32 14.44 -1.82
CA ALA A 97 -14.28 15.41 -1.29
C ALA A 97 -15.63 14.77 -0.89
N ALA A 98 -16.06 13.71 -1.58
CA ALA A 98 -17.31 13.02 -1.29
C ALA A 98 -17.30 12.21 0.02
N LEU A 99 -16.13 11.97 0.62
CA LEU A 99 -15.98 11.28 1.91
C LEU A 99 -15.95 12.24 3.10
N ARG A 100 -15.92 13.54 2.84
CA ARG A 100 -15.89 14.56 3.90
C ARG A 100 -17.29 14.72 4.49
N ASP A 101 -17.35 15.06 5.77
CA ASP A 101 -18.60 15.43 6.42
C ASP A 101 -19.11 16.80 5.92
N ALA A 102 -20.29 17.20 6.41
CA ALA A 102 -20.93 18.46 6.01
C ALA A 102 -20.08 19.70 6.37
N GLU A 103 -19.21 19.56 7.38
CA GLU A 103 -18.28 20.56 7.86
C GLU A 103 -16.92 20.51 7.14
N GLY A 104 -16.72 19.57 6.19
CA GLY A 104 -15.48 19.36 5.45
C GLY A 104 -14.40 18.56 6.20
N GLY A 105 -14.75 18.08 7.40
CA GLY A 105 -13.95 17.20 8.24
C GLY A 105 -13.82 15.80 7.66
N ILE A 106 -12.81 15.08 8.15
CA ILE A 106 -12.54 13.71 7.75
C ILE A 106 -13.02 12.77 8.85
N PRO A 107 -13.83 11.75 8.54
CA PRO A 107 -14.34 10.82 9.55
C PRO A 107 -13.20 10.15 10.33
N ALA A 108 -13.27 10.17 11.66
CA ALA A 108 -12.21 9.65 12.53
C ALA A 108 -11.98 8.13 12.38
N ASN A 109 -13.00 7.39 11.93
CA ASN A 109 -12.93 5.95 11.64
C ASN A 109 -12.39 5.64 10.23
N LEU A 110 -12.06 6.66 9.44
CA LEU A 110 -11.52 6.46 8.10
C LEU A 110 -10.07 6.01 8.13
N ALA A 111 -9.25 6.41 9.11
CA ALA A 111 -7.87 5.93 9.24
C ALA A 111 -7.74 4.80 10.25
N LYS A 112 -6.92 3.81 9.93
CA LYS A 112 -6.44 2.81 10.90
C LYS A 112 -4.95 2.59 10.71
N PRO A 113 -4.11 3.42 11.36
CA PRO A 113 -2.66 3.27 11.26
C PRO A 113 -2.21 1.95 11.88
N LEU A 114 -1.06 1.44 11.45
CA LEU A 114 -0.44 0.29 12.12
C LEU A 114 -0.08 0.68 13.55
N SER A 115 -0.33 -0.25 14.49
CA SER A 115 0.20 -0.09 15.84
C SER A 115 1.73 -0.09 15.83
N THR A 116 2.33 0.67 16.75
CA THR A 116 3.79 0.74 16.90
C THR A 116 4.42 -0.64 17.06
N GLU A 117 3.78 -1.53 17.84
CA GLU A 117 4.24 -2.92 18.01
C GLU A 117 4.33 -3.68 16.67
N LYS A 118 3.30 -3.56 15.83
CA LYS A 118 3.27 -4.21 14.51
C LYS A 118 4.32 -3.61 13.57
N ARG A 119 4.48 -2.28 13.62
CA ARG A 119 5.49 -1.56 12.85
C ARG A 119 6.90 -2.01 13.24
N ASP A 120 7.21 -2.08 14.52
CA ASP A 120 8.53 -2.50 15.00
C ASP A 120 8.80 -3.97 14.70
N ARG A 121 7.78 -4.82 14.85
CA ARG A 121 7.90 -6.27 14.60
C ARG A 121 8.17 -6.59 13.13
N TRP A 122 7.46 -5.94 12.20
CA TRP A 122 7.47 -6.33 10.79
C TRP A 122 8.25 -5.37 9.88
N PHE A 123 8.43 -4.12 10.30
CA PHE A 123 9.01 -3.04 9.49
C PHE A 123 10.16 -2.30 10.21
N SER A 124 10.92 -3.00 11.05
CA SER A 124 12.10 -2.46 11.75
C SER A 124 13.17 -1.83 10.85
N LYS A 125 13.19 -2.20 9.56
CA LYS A 125 14.13 -1.68 8.55
C LYS A 125 13.45 -0.79 7.51
N GLY A 126 12.28 -0.24 7.84
CA GLY A 126 11.44 0.56 6.94
C GLY A 126 10.23 -0.21 6.42
N LEU A 127 9.24 0.53 5.93
CA LEU A 127 7.97 0.03 5.41
C LEU A 127 8.16 -0.62 4.03
N ARG A 128 8.68 -1.86 4.03
CA ARG A 128 9.00 -2.62 2.82
C ARG A 128 8.46 -4.04 2.89
N ALA A 129 7.90 -4.52 1.78
CA ALA A 129 7.48 -5.90 1.57
C ALA A 129 8.13 -6.39 0.27
N ARG A 130 8.99 -7.40 0.36
CA ARG A 130 9.56 -8.06 -0.83
C ARG A 130 8.90 -9.42 -1.00
N ARG A 131 8.51 -9.76 -2.23
CA ARG A 131 8.22 -11.15 -2.57
C ARG A 131 9.52 -11.94 -2.37
N ALA A 132 9.43 -13.14 -1.78
CA ALA A 132 10.58 -13.97 -1.42
C ALA A 132 11.36 -14.56 -2.63
N VAL A 133 11.32 -13.92 -3.79
CA VAL A 133 11.96 -14.40 -5.03
C VAL A 133 13.30 -13.70 -5.32
N GLU A 134 13.75 -12.78 -4.47
CA GLU A 134 15.07 -12.16 -4.58
C GLU A 134 15.95 -12.49 -3.38
N GLN A 135 16.19 -13.78 -3.16
CA GLN A 135 17.51 -14.16 -2.65
C GLN A 135 18.44 -14.16 -3.86
N PRO A 136 19.55 -13.39 -3.87
CA PRO A 136 20.58 -13.63 -4.86
C PRO A 136 20.99 -15.09 -4.68
N VAL A 137 20.78 -15.91 -5.72
CA VAL A 137 21.38 -17.22 -5.80
C VAL A 137 22.87 -16.97 -5.64
N ALA A 138 23.42 -17.32 -4.48
CA ALA A 138 24.86 -17.34 -4.29
C ALA A 138 25.41 -18.17 -5.44
N ALA A 139 26.20 -17.53 -6.31
CA ALA A 139 26.88 -18.22 -7.39
C ALA A 139 27.61 -19.42 -6.76
N PRO A 140 27.50 -20.64 -7.34
CA PRO A 140 28.38 -21.70 -6.91
C PRO A 140 29.82 -21.21 -7.16
N GLU A 141 30.63 -21.21 -6.11
CA GLU A 141 32.08 -21.04 -6.24
C GLU A 141 32.63 -22.23 -7.03
N GLU A 142 32.56 -22.14 -8.35
CA GLU A 142 33.33 -22.96 -9.25
C GLU A 142 34.80 -22.57 -9.15
N GLY A 143 35.55 -23.40 -8.45
CA GLY A 143 36.93 -23.71 -8.79
C GLY A 143 37.98 -22.67 -8.46
N ARG A 144 38.73 -22.93 -7.39
CA ARG A 144 40.17 -22.63 -7.38
C ARG A 144 40.95 -23.70 -6.63
N GLN A 145 41.46 -24.63 -7.44
CA GLN A 145 42.74 -25.37 -7.37
C GLN A 145 43.26 -25.80 -6.00
#